data_AF-A0A7Y2JDB3-F1
#
_entry.id   AF-A0A7Y2JDB3-F1
#
_cell.length_a   1.000
_cell.length_b   1.000
_cell.length_c   1.000
_cell.angle_alpha   90.00
_cell.angle_beta   90.00
_cell.angle_gamma   90.00
#
_symmetry.space_group_name_H-M   'P 1'
#
loop_
_entity.id
_entity.type
_entity.pdbx_description
1 polymer ?
#
loop_
_entity_poly.entity_id
_entity_poly.type
_entity_poly.pdbx_seq_one_letter_code
_entity_poly.pdbx_strand_id
1 'polypeptide(L)'
;VSPTVDPAACTGCGTCVVHCPSGAIEVISEKALINPGACIGCADCIVVCPEHTVIIDWNEAAPVVQKKMVEHAMGAMRGKSGKSLFISFVMQISPYCDCYGNNDRPIAPDVGIFASGDPVALDQACADAVIRSAGKDPFRETHPEIDWTIQLSYAEELGLGTRNYLLETL
;
A
#
# COMPACT_ATOMS: atom_id res chain seq x y z
N VAL A 1 3.58 -9.74 7.74
CA VAL A 1 3.27 -10.98 7.02
C VAL A 1 4.52 -11.48 6.36
N SER A 2 4.99 -12.62 6.84
CA SER A 2 5.91 -13.45 6.07
C SER A 2 5.06 -14.39 5.24
N PRO A 3 5.30 -14.51 3.91
CA PRO A 3 4.66 -15.54 3.13
C PRO A 3 5.17 -16.93 3.55
N THR A 4 4.49 -17.96 3.06
CA THR A 4 4.86 -19.37 3.24
C THR A 4 5.20 -19.99 1.89
N VAL A 5 5.87 -21.14 1.89
CA VAL A 5 6.22 -21.87 0.67
C VAL A 5 5.43 -23.17 0.64
N ASP A 6 4.71 -23.45 -0.44
CA ASP A 6 4.14 -24.77 -0.71
C ASP A 6 5.27 -25.75 -1.07
N PRO A 7 5.58 -26.74 -0.20
CA PRO A 7 6.66 -27.67 -0.46
C PRO A 7 6.36 -28.65 -1.60
N ALA A 8 5.10 -28.83 -2.00
CA ALA A 8 4.73 -29.82 -3.01
C ALA A 8 5.32 -29.50 -4.39
N ALA A 9 5.23 -28.24 -4.82
CA ALA A 9 5.74 -27.79 -6.12
C ALA A 9 7.10 -27.07 -6.03
N CYS A 10 7.60 -26.75 -4.84
CA CYS A 10 8.90 -26.08 -4.69
C CYS A 10 10.06 -26.99 -5.14
N THR A 11 10.89 -26.53 -6.06
CA THR A 11 12.04 -27.28 -6.60
C THR A 11 13.36 -27.01 -5.87
N GLY A 12 13.38 -26.09 -4.91
CA GLY A 12 14.60 -25.72 -4.19
C GLY A 12 15.61 -24.92 -5.03
N CYS A 13 15.18 -24.32 -6.15
CA CYS A 13 16.07 -23.65 -7.11
C CYS A 13 16.86 -22.44 -6.56
N GLY A 14 16.45 -21.89 -5.42
CA GLY A 14 17.19 -20.82 -4.73
C GLY A 14 16.99 -19.41 -5.28
N THR A 15 16.19 -19.19 -6.33
CA THR A 15 15.93 -17.84 -6.89
C THR A 15 15.43 -16.86 -5.82
N CYS A 16 14.51 -17.30 -4.96
CA CYS A 16 13.99 -16.48 -3.87
C CYS A 16 15.04 -16.09 -2.82
N VAL A 17 16.08 -16.91 -2.61
CA VAL A 17 17.19 -16.61 -1.70
C VAL A 17 18.02 -15.44 -2.23
N VAL A 18 18.40 -15.49 -3.52
CA VAL A 18 19.20 -14.46 -4.19
C VAL A 18 18.51 -13.09 -4.13
N HIS A 19 17.19 -13.09 -4.25
CA HIS A 19 16.36 -11.89 -4.28
C HIS A 19 15.95 -11.38 -2.90
N CYS A 20 16.18 -12.12 -1.81
CA CYS A 20 15.74 -11.70 -0.48
C CYS A 20 16.68 -10.63 0.11
N PRO A 21 16.28 -9.35 0.18
CA PRO A 21 17.18 -8.29 0.65
C PRO A 21 17.48 -8.39 2.15
N SER A 22 16.63 -9.05 2.92
CA SER A 22 16.81 -9.25 4.36
C SER A 22 17.49 -10.57 4.73
N GLY A 23 17.84 -11.39 3.74
CA GLY A 23 18.45 -12.71 3.98
C GLY A 23 17.54 -13.68 4.74
N ALA A 24 16.21 -13.51 4.64
CA ALA A 24 15.25 -14.28 5.41
C ALA A 24 14.94 -15.68 4.85
N ILE A 25 15.54 -16.08 3.72
CA ILE A 25 15.17 -17.31 3.01
C ILE A 25 16.39 -18.20 2.87
N GLU A 26 16.22 -19.49 3.19
CA GLU A 26 17.24 -20.53 3.04
C GLU A 26 16.66 -21.72 2.28
N VAL A 27 17.52 -22.55 1.67
CA VAL A 27 17.11 -23.84 1.10
C VAL A 27 17.57 -24.96 2.02
N ILE A 28 16.62 -25.69 2.59
CA ILE A 28 16.85 -26.83 3.49
C ILE A 28 16.13 -28.04 2.91
N SER A 29 16.85 -29.16 2.77
CA SER A 29 16.28 -30.40 2.21
C SER A 29 15.56 -30.18 0.86
N GLU A 30 16.20 -29.45 -0.05
CA GLU A 30 15.67 -29.12 -1.39
C GLU A 30 14.39 -28.27 -1.41
N LYS A 31 14.04 -27.60 -0.29
CA LYS A 31 12.88 -26.71 -0.19
C LYS A 31 13.27 -25.35 0.37
N ALA A 32 12.66 -24.30 -0.16
CA ALA A 32 12.83 -22.96 0.40
C ALA A 32 12.05 -22.84 1.71
N LEU A 33 12.69 -22.29 2.74
CA LEU A 33 12.11 -21.98 4.04
C LEU A 33 12.30 -20.48 4.31
N ILE A 34 11.23 -19.81 4.75
CA ILE A 34 11.24 -18.39 5.06
C ILE A 34 11.23 -18.22 6.57
N ASN A 35 12.22 -17.52 7.13
CA ASN A 35 12.27 -17.11 8.52
C ASN A 35 11.36 -15.89 8.75
N PRO A 36 10.23 -16.04 9.45
CA PRO A 36 9.29 -14.94 9.64
C PRO A 36 9.87 -13.77 10.44
N GLY A 37 10.82 -14.04 11.35
CA GLY A 37 11.44 -13.01 12.18
C GLY A 37 12.44 -12.12 11.44
N ALA A 38 12.99 -12.60 10.31
CA ALA A 38 13.88 -11.83 9.44
C ALA A 38 13.17 -11.27 8.20
N CYS A 39 11.96 -11.74 7.90
CA CYS A 39 11.20 -11.34 6.72
C CYS A 39 10.63 -9.93 6.89
N ILE A 40 11.05 -9.01 6.02
CA ILE A 40 10.52 -7.62 6.00
C ILE A 40 9.20 -7.50 5.21
N GLY A 41 8.78 -8.56 4.51
CA GLY A 41 7.54 -8.61 3.74
C GLY A 41 7.56 -7.70 2.50
N CYS A 42 8.68 -7.66 1.77
CA CYS A 42 8.81 -6.91 0.50
C CYS A 42 8.18 -7.61 -0.72
N ALA A 43 7.69 -8.85 -0.54
CA ALA A 43 7.06 -9.67 -1.56
C ALA A 43 7.90 -10.06 -2.80
N ASP A 44 9.18 -9.69 -2.89
CA ASP A 44 10.00 -10.00 -4.08
C ASP A 44 10.07 -11.51 -4.38
N CYS A 45 10.21 -12.33 -3.33
CA CYS A 45 10.19 -13.79 -3.43
C CYS A 45 8.93 -14.38 -4.10
N ILE A 46 7.78 -13.70 -3.99
CA ILE A 46 6.53 -14.12 -4.63
C ILE A 46 6.61 -13.88 -6.14
N VAL A 47 7.13 -12.72 -6.54
CA VAL A 47 7.22 -12.31 -7.95
C VAL A 47 8.25 -13.15 -8.71
N VAL A 48 9.38 -13.47 -8.08
CA VAL A 48 10.50 -14.15 -8.75
C VAL A 48 10.43 -15.68 -8.71
N CYS A 49 9.48 -16.26 -7.97
CA CYS A 49 9.35 -17.72 -7.87
C CYS A 49 8.83 -18.30 -9.20
N PRO A 50 9.63 -19.09 -9.95
CA PRO A 50 9.20 -19.62 -11.25
C PRO A 50 8.10 -20.67 -11.12
N GLU A 51 8.04 -21.36 -9.98
CA GLU A 51 7.04 -22.40 -9.68
C GLU A 51 5.80 -21.83 -8.99
N HIS A 52 5.76 -20.51 -8.72
CA HIS A 52 4.67 -19.83 -8.03
C HIS A 52 4.27 -20.46 -6.67
N THR A 53 5.24 -21.05 -5.95
CA THR A 53 4.99 -21.77 -4.70
C THR A 53 4.96 -20.88 -3.46
N VAL A 54 5.28 -19.59 -3.58
CA VAL A 54 5.30 -18.66 -2.44
C VAL A 54 3.89 -18.08 -2.25
N ILE A 55 3.26 -18.44 -1.14
CA ILE A 55 1.86 -18.12 -0.83
C ILE A 55 1.79 -16.96 0.15
N ILE A 56 0.97 -15.96 -0.18
CA ILE A 56 0.65 -14.85 0.71
C ILE A 56 -0.25 -15.34 1.84
N ASP A 57 0.13 -15.05 3.07
CA ASP A 57 -0.73 -15.25 4.24
C ASP A 57 -1.50 -13.95 4.53
N TRP A 58 -2.82 -13.98 4.38
CA TRP A 58 -3.68 -12.80 4.51
C TRP A 58 -4.08 -12.52 5.96
N ASN A 59 -3.09 -12.48 6.86
CA ASN A 59 -3.28 -12.32 8.30
C ASN A 59 -2.69 -11.04 8.90
N GLU A 60 -2.29 -10.07 8.07
CA GLU A 60 -1.76 -8.80 8.58
C GLU A 60 -2.86 -7.90 9.15
N ALA A 61 -2.49 -7.11 10.16
CA ALA A 61 -3.34 -6.01 10.59
C ALA A 61 -3.31 -4.86 9.56
N ALA A 62 -4.47 -4.31 9.20
CA ALA A 62 -4.59 -3.20 8.25
C ALA A 62 -3.65 -2.02 8.55
N PRO A 63 -3.43 -1.58 9.80
CA PRO A 63 -2.47 -0.52 10.12
C PRO A 63 -1.03 -0.83 9.68
N VAL A 64 -0.60 -2.08 9.77
CA VAL A 64 0.75 -2.49 9.39
C VAL A 64 0.90 -2.44 7.88
N VAL A 65 -0.10 -2.89 7.12
CA VAL A 65 -0.11 -2.80 5.65
C VAL A 65 -0.05 -1.34 5.20
N GLN A 66 -0.87 -0.47 5.79
CA GLN A 66 -0.86 0.97 5.50
C GLN A 66 0.53 1.58 5.70
N LYS A 67 1.20 1.27 6.82
CA LYS A 67 2.56 1.76 7.08
C LYS A 67 3.58 1.27 6.04
N LYS A 68 3.51 -0.01 5.66
CA LYS A 68 4.38 -0.56 4.61
C LYS A 68 4.14 0.11 3.27
N MET A 69 2.90 0.45 2.93
CA MET A 69 2.60 1.19 1.69
C MET A 69 3.32 2.55 1.66
N VAL A 70 3.36 3.27 2.79
CA VAL A 70 4.13 4.51 2.93
C VAL A 70 5.63 4.26 2.74
N GLU A 71 6.19 3.22 3.36
CA GLU A 71 7.63 2.89 3.21
C GLU A 71 8.00 2.60 1.75
N HIS A 72 7.11 1.93 1.00
CA HIS A 72 7.32 1.67 -0.43
C HIS A 72 7.18 2.96 -1.25
N ALA A 73 6.21 3.82 -0.94
CA ALA A 73 6.07 5.13 -1.57
C ALA A 73 7.32 6.00 -1.32
N MET A 74 7.86 5.98 -0.11
CA MET A 74 9.15 6.62 0.23
C MET A 74 10.28 6.09 -0.65
N GLY A 75 10.37 4.77 -0.84
CA GLY A 75 11.31 4.14 -1.76
C GLY A 75 11.17 4.67 -3.19
N ALA A 76 9.94 4.75 -3.71
CA ALA A 76 9.64 5.27 -5.05
C ALA A 76 9.95 6.77 -5.21
N MET A 77 9.91 7.53 -4.11
CA MET A 77 10.15 8.97 -4.07
C MET A 77 11.61 9.37 -3.84
N ARG A 78 12.49 8.42 -3.49
CA ARG A 78 13.93 8.68 -3.32
C ARG A 78 14.51 9.35 -4.56
N GLY A 79 15.19 10.48 -4.35
CA GLY A 79 15.85 11.25 -5.42
C GLY A 79 14.92 12.12 -6.28
N LYS A 80 13.61 12.14 -6.00
CA LYS A 80 12.60 12.88 -6.78
C LYS A 80 12.01 14.10 -6.02
N SER A 81 12.55 14.43 -4.86
CA SER A 81 12.10 15.60 -4.08
C SER A 81 12.18 16.89 -4.92
N GLY A 82 11.09 17.66 -4.92
CA GLY A 82 10.95 18.89 -5.72
C GLY A 82 10.84 18.69 -7.24
N LYS A 83 10.77 17.45 -7.72
CA LYS A 83 10.67 17.09 -9.15
C LYS A 83 9.43 16.26 -9.49
N SER A 84 8.55 16.05 -8.51
CA SER A 84 7.33 15.27 -8.67
C SER A 84 6.12 16.20 -8.62
N LEU A 85 5.14 15.91 -9.47
CA LEU A 85 3.79 16.45 -9.41
C LEU A 85 2.84 15.28 -9.24
N PHE A 86 1.92 15.39 -8.30
CA PHE A 86 0.88 14.41 -8.03
C PHE A 86 -0.46 14.98 -8.47
N ILE A 87 -1.28 14.14 -9.09
CA ILE A 87 -2.60 14.52 -9.60
C ILE A 87 -3.57 13.41 -9.20
N SER A 88 -4.66 13.78 -8.52
CA SER A 88 -5.70 12.86 -8.07
C SER A 88 -7.02 13.19 -8.75
N PHE A 89 -7.66 12.16 -9.31
CA PHE A 89 -8.99 12.24 -9.90
C PHE A 89 -9.98 11.71 -8.86
N VAL A 90 -10.64 12.62 -8.15
CA VAL A 90 -11.53 12.31 -7.04
C VAL A 90 -12.95 12.19 -7.57
N MET A 91 -13.21 11.08 -8.26
CA MET A 91 -14.46 10.74 -8.92
C MET A 91 -14.71 9.23 -8.86
N GLN A 92 -15.97 8.83 -8.95
CA GLN A 92 -16.40 7.43 -8.85
C GLN A 92 -15.82 6.74 -7.62
N ILE A 93 -15.89 7.41 -6.45
CA ILE A 93 -15.27 6.95 -5.20
C ILE A 93 -15.80 5.57 -4.83
N SER A 94 -15.00 4.54 -5.06
CA SER A 94 -15.39 3.15 -4.94
C SER A 94 -15.36 2.67 -3.48
N PRO A 95 -16.26 1.75 -3.09
CA PRO A 95 -16.19 1.13 -1.77
C PRO A 95 -14.98 0.21 -1.61
N TYR A 96 -14.49 -0.43 -2.68
CA TYR A 96 -13.34 -1.32 -2.62
C TYR A 96 -12.23 -0.87 -3.57
N CYS A 97 -11.02 -1.40 -3.37
CA CYS A 97 -9.89 -1.15 -4.27
C CYS A 97 -10.29 -1.42 -5.73
N ASP A 98 -9.88 -0.55 -6.65
CA ASP A 98 -10.30 -0.62 -8.06
C ASP A 98 -9.87 -1.90 -8.79
N CYS A 99 -8.92 -2.66 -8.22
CA CYS A 99 -8.56 -3.98 -8.72
C CYS A 99 -9.58 -5.07 -8.38
N TYR A 100 -10.55 -4.77 -7.51
CA TYR A 100 -11.61 -5.70 -7.15
C TYR A 100 -12.69 -5.69 -8.23
N GLY A 101 -12.85 -6.82 -8.92
CA GLY A 101 -13.75 -6.95 -10.08
C GLY A 101 -15.24 -6.74 -9.77
N ASN A 102 -15.62 -6.71 -8.49
CA ASN A 102 -17.00 -6.61 -8.04
C ASN A 102 -17.20 -5.36 -7.16
N ASN A 103 -16.92 -4.18 -7.70
CA ASN A 103 -17.16 -2.93 -6.99
C ASN A 103 -18.65 -2.55 -7.01
N ASP A 104 -19.13 -2.01 -5.88
CA ASP A 104 -20.50 -1.50 -5.78
C ASP A 104 -20.56 -0.02 -6.26
N ARG A 105 -21.72 0.61 -6.14
CA ARG A 105 -21.95 2.01 -6.47
C ARG A 105 -21.01 2.94 -5.69
N PRO A 106 -20.65 4.11 -6.26
CA PRO A 106 -19.82 5.08 -5.56
C PRO A 106 -20.37 5.47 -4.18
N ILE A 107 -19.49 5.53 -3.18
CA ILE A 107 -19.82 5.84 -1.77
C ILE A 107 -19.90 7.34 -1.47
N ALA A 108 -19.47 8.18 -2.41
CA ALA A 108 -19.51 9.64 -2.31
C ALA A 108 -19.67 10.29 -3.70
N PRO A 109 -20.19 11.53 -3.77
CA PRO A 109 -20.23 12.30 -5.01
C PRO A 109 -18.83 12.62 -5.56
N ASP A 110 -18.75 12.79 -6.87
CA ASP A 110 -17.54 13.29 -7.53
C ASP A 110 -17.17 14.68 -6.99
N VAL A 111 -15.90 14.90 -6.71
CA VAL A 111 -15.38 16.13 -6.10
C VAL A 111 -14.56 16.93 -7.12
N GLY A 112 -13.84 16.24 -8.02
CA GLY A 112 -13.07 16.89 -9.08
C GLY A 112 -11.63 16.38 -9.17
N ILE A 113 -10.73 17.23 -9.67
CA ILE A 113 -9.32 16.91 -9.88
C ILE A 113 -8.48 17.81 -8.97
N PHE A 114 -7.53 17.21 -8.27
CA PHE A 114 -6.61 17.89 -7.35
C PHE A 114 -5.18 17.66 -7.82
N ALA A 115 -4.29 18.62 -7.55
CA ALA A 115 -2.88 18.47 -7.83
C ALA A 115 -2.03 19.13 -6.76
N SER A 116 -0.85 18.58 -6.49
CA SER A 116 0.11 19.11 -5.52
C SER A 116 1.53 18.62 -5.83
N GLY A 117 2.53 19.38 -5.40
CA GLY A 117 3.92 18.89 -5.32
C GLY A 117 4.19 18.04 -4.06
N ASP A 118 3.29 18.08 -3.09
CA ASP A 118 3.32 17.29 -1.85
C ASP A 118 2.24 16.20 -1.89
N PRO A 119 2.60 14.90 -1.84
CA PRO A 119 1.65 13.81 -1.95
C PRO A 119 0.76 13.66 -0.72
N VAL A 120 1.28 13.95 0.47
CA VAL A 120 0.52 13.80 1.74
C VAL A 120 -0.53 14.91 1.83
N ALA A 121 -0.16 16.13 1.45
CA ALA A 121 -1.09 17.26 1.38
C ALA A 121 -2.20 17.02 0.35
N LEU A 122 -1.85 16.41 -0.80
CA LEU A 122 -2.82 16.05 -1.83
C LEU A 122 -3.86 15.05 -1.32
N ASP A 123 -3.41 13.94 -0.74
CA ASP A 123 -4.30 12.88 -0.26
C ASP A 123 -5.18 13.37 0.89
N GLN A 124 -4.63 14.20 1.80
CA GLN A 124 -5.42 14.84 2.85
C GLN A 124 -6.50 15.75 2.26
N ALA A 125 -6.16 16.61 1.29
CA ALA A 125 -7.13 17.50 0.65
C ALA A 125 -8.23 16.72 -0.08
N CYS A 126 -7.88 15.62 -0.74
CA CYS A 126 -8.85 14.74 -1.41
C CYS A 126 -9.82 14.10 -0.40
N ALA A 127 -9.30 13.52 0.68
CA ALA A 127 -10.12 12.90 1.72
C ALA A 127 -11.06 13.90 2.38
N ASP A 128 -10.55 15.08 2.76
CA ASP A 128 -11.36 16.14 3.37
C ASP A 128 -12.46 16.66 2.42
N ALA A 129 -12.15 16.76 1.11
CA ALA A 129 -13.11 17.21 0.12
C ALA A 129 -14.22 16.18 -0.12
N VAL A 130 -13.90 14.88 -0.11
CA VAL A 130 -14.90 13.78 -0.14
C VAL A 130 -15.77 13.78 1.11
N ILE A 131 -15.17 13.89 2.30
CA ILE A 131 -15.92 13.91 3.57
C ILE A 131 -16.88 15.11 3.60
N ARG A 132 -16.42 16.28 3.11
CA ARG A 132 -17.23 17.49 3.02
C ARG A 132 -18.37 17.36 2.00
N SER A 133 -18.12 16.74 0.84
CA SER A 133 -19.15 16.56 -0.19
C SER A 133 -20.22 15.54 0.23
N ALA A 134 -19.81 14.50 0.97
CA ALA A 134 -20.71 13.48 1.49
C ALA A 134 -21.46 13.92 2.77
N GLY A 135 -20.96 14.94 3.48
CA GLY A 135 -21.50 15.40 4.76
C GLY A 135 -21.27 14.45 5.94
N LYS A 136 -20.42 13.43 5.74
CA LYS A 136 -20.07 12.35 6.66
C LYS A 136 -18.74 11.74 6.21
N ASP A 137 -18.15 10.82 7.00
CA ASP A 137 -16.96 10.07 6.58
C ASP A 137 -17.37 8.75 5.88
N PRO A 138 -17.47 8.72 4.53
CA PRO A 138 -17.91 7.53 3.82
C PRO A 138 -16.88 6.39 3.91
N PHE A 139 -15.60 6.70 4.16
CA PHE A 139 -14.54 5.69 4.27
C PHE A 139 -14.73 4.87 5.54
N ARG A 140 -14.96 5.55 6.67
CA ARG A 140 -15.22 4.89 7.96
C ARG A 140 -16.60 4.22 8.03
N GLU A 141 -17.59 4.71 7.29
CA GLU A 141 -18.87 4.00 7.19
C GLU A 141 -18.77 2.70 6.39
N THR A 142 -17.98 2.71 5.31
CA THR A 142 -17.81 1.53 4.44
C THR A 142 -16.90 0.48 5.09
N HIS A 143 -15.82 0.93 5.74
CA HIS A 143 -14.83 0.07 6.41
C HIS A 143 -14.57 0.55 7.85
N PRO A 144 -15.48 0.28 8.79
CA PRO A 144 -15.39 0.79 10.17
C PRO A 144 -14.17 0.30 10.94
N GLU A 145 -13.57 -0.82 10.54
CA GLU A 145 -12.37 -1.40 11.11
C GLU A 145 -11.06 -0.82 10.55
N ILE A 146 -11.14 -0.01 9.49
CA ILE A 146 -9.97 0.56 8.81
C ILE A 146 -9.93 2.09 9.04
N ASP A 147 -8.96 2.53 9.84
CA ASP A 147 -8.66 3.95 9.96
C ASP A 147 -7.69 4.39 8.86
N TRP A 148 -8.23 5.05 7.84
CA TRP A 148 -7.48 5.58 6.69
C TRP A 148 -6.46 6.66 7.09
N THR A 149 -6.64 7.30 8.24
CA THR A 149 -5.77 8.40 8.68
C THR A 149 -4.37 7.93 9.09
N ILE A 150 -4.21 6.64 9.38
CA ILE A 150 -2.94 6.04 9.80
C ILE A 150 -1.88 6.19 8.71
N GLN A 151 -2.24 5.95 7.45
CA GLN A 151 -1.32 6.08 6.32
C GLN A 151 -0.76 7.50 6.20
N LEU A 152 -1.63 8.52 6.29
CA LEU A 152 -1.21 9.92 6.17
C LEU A 152 -0.40 10.41 7.37
N SER A 153 -0.79 10.04 8.61
CA SER A 153 0.00 10.36 9.80
C SER A 153 1.41 9.78 9.70
N TYR A 154 1.51 8.50 9.33
CA TYR A 154 2.80 7.84 9.23
C TYR A 154 3.67 8.39 8.09
N ALA A 155 3.05 8.80 6.97
CA ALA A 155 3.75 9.48 5.87
C ALA A 155 4.34 10.84 6.30
N GLU A 156 3.59 11.62 7.09
CA GLU A 156 4.09 12.86 7.68
C GLU A 156 5.22 12.61 8.69
N GLU A 157 5.08 11.60 9.57
CA GLU A 157 6.12 11.20 10.53
C GLU A 157 7.45 10.82 9.82
N LEU A 158 7.38 10.16 8.66
CA LEU A 158 8.55 9.80 7.85
C LEU A 158 9.08 10.95 6.98
N GLY A 159 8.41 12.11 6.96
CA GLY A 159 8.80 13.28 6.17
C GLY A 159 8.54 13.14 4.67
N LEU A 160 7.57 12.31 4.26
CA LEU A 160 7.16 12.20 2.85
C LEU A 160 6.42 13.46 2.36
N GLY A 161 5.81 14.20 3.28
CA GLY A 161 5.04 15.41 3.05
C GLY A 161 4.40 15.90 4.34
N THR A 162 3.46 16.84 4.23
CA THR A 162 2.68 17.39 5.36
C THR A 162 1.20 17.14 5.16
N ARG A 163 0.46 16.88 6.24
CA ARG A 163 -1.01 16.82 6.20
C ARG A 163 -1.64 18.21 6.11
N ASN A 164 -0.92 19.25 6.48
CA ASN A 164 -1.39 20.63 6.32
C ASN A 164 -1.33 21.05 4.86
N TYR A 165 -2.39 21.72 4.40
CA TYR A 165 -2.50 22.25 3.04
C TYR A 165 -3.26 23.57 3.02
N LEU A 166 -3.03 24.36 1.97
CA LEU A 166 -3.90 25.47 1.57
C LEU A 166 -4.58 25.04 0.26
N LEU A 167 -5.90 25.16 0.22
CA LEU A 167 -6.66 24.85 -0.99
C LEU A 167 -6.85 26.13 -1.81
N GLU A 168 -6.30 26.13 -3.03
CA GLU A 168 -6.51 27.18 -4.03
C GLU A 168 -7.36 26.63 -5.17
N THR A 169 -8.51 27.27 -5.43
CA THR A 169 -9.37 26.91 -6.57
C THR A 169 -9.00 27.80 -7.75
N LEU A 170 -8.68 27.15 -8.88
CA LEU A 170 -8.40 27.82 -10.17
C LEU A 170 -9.67 28.07 -10.97
#